data_AF-A0A3D4MB79-F1
#
_entry.id   AF-A0A3D4MB79-F1
#
_cell.length_a   1.000
_cell.length_b   1.000
_cell.length_c   1.000
_cell.angle_alpha   90.00
_cell.angle_beta   90.00
_cell.angle_gamma   90.00
#
_symmetry.space_group_name_H-M   'P 1'
#
loop_
_entity.id
_entity.type
_entity.pdbx_description
1 polymer ?
#
loop_
_entity_poly.entity_id
_entity_poly.type
_entity_poly.pdbx_seq_one_letter_code
_entity_poly.pdbx_strand_id
1 'polypeptide(L)'
;TIVQTPKPVISLPNDSTCENKIATYSVTPVGGETYLWSVSGGSIIGSNTASSINVLWGAPGNGIITVTQTSAFGCDSTVQDTVLIVYTPTPV
;
A
#
# COMPACT_ATOMS: atom_id res chain seq x y z
N THR A 1 24.15 16.69 -11.75
CA THR A 1 23.56 15.35 -11.55
C THR A 1 22.06 15.49 -11.58
N ILE A 2 21.37 14.86 -12.52
CA ILE A 2 19.90 14.85 -12.59
C ILE A 2 19.40 13.91 -11.49
N VAL A 3 18.75 14.47 -10.46
CA VAL A 3 18.17 13.72 -9.35
C VAL A 3 16.93 13.03 -9.90
N GLN A 4 17.00 11.70 -10.04
CA GLN A 4 15.88 10.92 -10.54
C GLN A 4 14.85 10.81 -9.42
N THR A 5 13.59 11.18 -9.71
CA THR A 5 12.49 10.99 -8.76
C THR A 5 12.40 9.51 -8.38
N PRO A 6 12.31 9.17 -7.09
CA PRO A 6 12.04 7.81 -6.67
C PRO A 6 10.71 7.39 -7.30
N LYS A 7 10.69 6.33 -8.12
CA LYS A 7 9.41 5.77 -8.56
C LYS A 7 9.10 4.60 -7.62
N PRO A 8 8.30 4.79 -6.57
CA PRO A 8 7.88 3.68 -5.74
C PRO A 8 7.05 2.72 -6.60
N VAL A 9 7.57 1.54 -6.86
CA VAL A 9 6.77 0.45 -7.44
C VAL A 9 6.14 -0.29 -6.27
N ILE A 10 4.82 -0.14 -6.13
CA ILE A 10 4.05 -0.97 -5.19
C ILE A 10 4.05 -2.39 -5.77
N SER A 11 4.64 -3.33 -5.04
CA SER A 11 4.51 -4.74 -5.37
C SER A 11 3.23 -5.24 -4.72
N LEU A 12 2.13 -5.30 -5.49
CA LEU A 12 0.88 -5.89 -5.03
C LEU A 12 0.93 -7.40 -5.22
N PRO A 13 0.54 -8.19 -4.21
CA PRO A 13 0.33 -9.61 -4.42
C PRO A 13 -0.91 -9.88 -5.30
N ASN A 14 -2.00 -9.09 -5.19
CA ASN A 14 -3.22 -9.22 -6.00
C ASN A 14 -4.03 -7.89 -6.02
N ASP A 15 -4.69 -7.55 -7.13
CA ASP A 15 -5.60 -6.37 -7.25
C ASP A 15 -6.96 -6.57 -6.53
N SER A 16 -7.19 -7.77 -5.99
CA SER A 16 -8.41 -8.12 -5.27
C SER A 16 -8.11 -8.84 -3.95
N THR A 17 -8.85 -8.51 -2.91
CA THR A 17 -8.77 -9.12 -1.58
C THR A 17 -10.16 -9.51 -1.08
N CYS A 18 -10.24 -10.46 -0.16
CA CYS A 18 -11.50 -10.79 0.48
C CYS A 18 -11.78 -9.85 1.67
N GLU A 19 -13.07 -9.64 1.94
CA GLU A 19 -13.57 -8.97 3.14
C GLU A 19 -12.98 -9.61 4.41
N ASN A 20 -12.63 -8.77 5.39
CA ASN A 20 -12.05 -9.14 6.69
C ASN A 20 -10.73 -9.92 6.59
N LYS A 21 -10.05 -9.88 5.44
CA LYS A 21 -8.74 -10.50 5.26
C LYS A 21 -7.62 -9.46 5.36
N ILE A 22 -6.50 -9.88 5.94
CA ILE A 22 -5.27 -9.10 5.94
C ILE A 22 -4.54 -9.31 4.61
N ALA A 23 -4.25 -8.22 3.91
CA ALA A 23 -3.40 -8.19 2.74
C ALA A 23 -2.08 -7.47 3.08
N THR A 24 -0.96 -7.99 2.60
CA THR A 24 0.35 -7.39 2.80
C THR A 24 0.75 -6.63 1.55
N TYR A 25 1.10 -5.36 1.72
CA TYR A 25 1.59 -4.50 0.65
C TYR A 25 3.03 -4.13 0.94
N SER A 26 3.86 -4.14 -0.09
CA SER A 26 5.28 -3.82 0.04
C SER A 26 5.76 -3.01 -1.14
N VAL A 27 6.73 -2.15 -0.88
CA VAL A 27 7.53 -1.47 -1.90
C VAL A 27 8.95 -2.00 -1.81
N THR A 28 9.68 -2.00 -2.93
CA THR A 28 11.11 -2.29 -2.90
C THR A 28 11.83 -1.19 -2.12
N PRO A 29 12.41 -1.48 -0.95
CA PRO A 29 13.07 -0.46 -0.16
C PRO A 29 14.34 0.00 -0.86
N VAL A 30 14.43 1.30 -1.11
CA VAL A 30 15.63 2.02 -1.52
C VAL A 30 16.26 2.65 -0.29
N GLY A 31 17.57 2.42 -0.09
CA GLY A 31 18.28 2.88 1.10
C GLY A 31 18.37 4.41 1.18
N GLY A 32 18.09 4.98 2.35
CA GLY A 32 18.07 6.43 2.58
C GLY A 32 16.73 7.12 2.28
N GLU A 33 15.77 6.38 1.74
CA GLU A 33 14.43 6.88 1.44
C GLU A 33 13.46 6.58 2.59
N THR A 34 12.41 7.39 2.70
CA THR A 34 11.32 7.22 3.67
C THR A 34 10.01 6.93 2.96
N TYR A 35 9.09 6.28 3.67
CA TYR A 35 7.80 5.86 3.12
C TYR A 35 6.68 6.32 4.06
N LEU A 36 5.56 6.69 3.49
CA LEU A 36 4.34 7.00 4.22
C LEU A 36 3.15 6.36 3.52
N TRP A 37 2.47 5.46 4.21
CA TRP A 37 1.30 4.76 3.70
C TRP A 37 0.01 5.36 4.25
N SER A 38 -1.00 5.40 3.38
CA SER A 38 -2.37 5.79 3.69
C SER A 38 -3.33 4.80 3.03
N VAL A 39 -4.41 4.45 3.73
CA VAL A 39 -5.41 3.49 3.26
C VAL A 39 -6.80 4.06 3.49
N SER A 40 -7.68 3.88 2.50
CA SER A 40 -9.12 4.17 2.57
C SER A 40 -9.91 2.91 2.26
N GLY A 41 -10.98 2.64 3.01
CA GLY A 41 -11.75 1.38 2.91
C GLY A 41 -11.17 0.20 3.71
N GLY A 42 -10.07 0.44 4.43
CA GLY A 42 -9.42 -0.53 5.31
C GLY A 42 -8.62 0.17 6.40
N SER A 43 -7.89 -0.60 7.20
CA SER A 43 -7.02 -0.09 8.26
C SER A 43 -5.63 -0.69 8.19
N ILE A 44 -4.60 0.13 8.38
CA ILE A 44 -3.20 -0.32 8.44
C ILE A 44 -2.95 -0.93 9.83
N ILE A 45 -2.46 -2.17 9.83
CA ILE A 45 -2.00 -2.87 11.03
C ILE A 45 -0.49 -2.67 11.15
N GLY A 46 -0.06 -1.96 12.19
CA GLY A 46 1.36 -1.72 12.49
C GLY A 46 1.81 -0.32 12.10
N SER A 47 3.05 -0.21 11.61
CA SER A 47 3.64 1.07 11.21
C SER A 47 3.30 1.39 9.75
N ASN A 48 2.80 2.59 9.50
CA ASN A 48 2.57 3.12 8.15
C ASN A 48 3.82 3.79 7.54
N THR A 49 4.99 3.66 8.17
CA THR A 49 6.26 4.20 7.64
C THR A 49 7.25 3.11 7.24
N ALA A 50 6.86 1.84 7.38
CA ALA A 50 7.66 0.71 6.98
C ALA A 50 7.62 0.51 5.45
N SER A 51 8.62 -0.19 4.90
CA SER A 51 8.63 -0.60 3.49
C SER A 51 7.58 -1.68 3.16
N SER A 52 7.03 -2.31 4.18
CA SER A 52 5.96 -3.30 4.09
C SER A 52 4.92 -3.03 5.17
N ILE A 53 3.65 -3.07 4.79
CA ILE A 53 2.52 -2.87 5.69
C ILE A 53 1.50 -3.98 5.54
N ASN A 54 0.78 -4.24 6.62
CA ASN A 54 -0.37 -5.13 6.62
C ASN A 54 -1.63 -4.27 6.66
N VAL A 55 -2.59 -4.56 5.80
CA VAL A 55 -3.85 -3.83 5.74
C VAL A 55 -4.99 -4.82 5.94
N LEU A 56 -5.84 -4.52 6.91
CA LEU A 56 -7.10 -5.22 7.12
C LEU A 56 -8.18 -4.51 6.33
N TRP A 57 -8.71 -5.19 5.32
CA TRP A 57 -9.81 -4.69 4.52
C TRP A 57 -11.16 -5.00 5.16
N GLY A 58 -12.05 -4.02 5.16
CA GLY A 58 -13.38 -4.13 5.75
C GLY A 58 -14.43 -4.60 4.75
N ALA A 59 -15.52 -3.84 4.69
CA ALA A 59 -16.68 -4.14 3.84
C ALA A 59 -16.32 -4.24 2.34
N PRO A 60 -17.06 -5.07 1.58
CA PRO A 60 -16.86 -5.19 0.14
C PRO A 60 -17.06 -3.85 -0.59
N GLY A 61 -16.26 -3.61 -1.62
CA GLY A 61 -16.19 -2.33 -2.32
C GLY A 61 -14.78 -2.04 -2.83
N ASN A 62 -14.46 -0.75 -2.99
CA ASN A 62 -13.18 -0.31 -3.50
C ASN A 62 -12.35 0.25 -2.34
N GLY A 63 -11.27 -0.45 -2.01
CA GLY A 63 -10.21 0.03 -1.14
C GLY A 63 -9.20 0.84 -1.95
N ILE A 64 -8.64 1.88 -1.35
CA ILE A 64 -7.57 2.68 -1.97
C ILE A 64 -6.37 2.63 -1.07
N ILE A 65 -5.22 2.30 -1.63
CA ILE A 65 -3.93 2.36 -0.95
C ILE A 65 -3.08 3.43 -1.61
N THR A 66 -2.36 4.20 -0.81
CA THR A 66 -1.49 5.27 -1.30
C THR A 66 -0.19 5.22 -0.53
N VAL A 67 0.92 5.24 -1.25
CA VAL A 67 2.26 5.34 -0.67
C VAL A 67 2.94 6.58 -1.20
N THR A 68 3.51 7.36 -0.31
CA THR A 68 4.40 8.46 -0.64
C THR A 68 5.82 8.03 -0.25
N GLN A 69 6.71 7.96 -1.24
CA GLN A 69 8.13 7.76 -1.03
C GLN A 69 8.82 9.13 -1.08
N THR A 70 9.67 9.41 -0.09
CA THR A 70 10.45 10.65 -0.03
C THR A 70 11.92 10.34 0.04
N SER A 71 12.68 10.97 -0.85
CA SER A 71 14.11 10.80 -0.93
C SER A 71 14.92 11.51 0.11
N ALA A 72 16.15 11.02 0.31
CA ALA A 72 17.14 11.66 1.17
C ALA A 72 17.41 13.13 0.76
N PHE A 73 17.14 13.47 -0.51
CA PHE A 73 17.31 14.81 -1.07
C PHE A 73 16.02 15.66 -1.03
N GLY A 74 14.93 15.13 -0.47
CA GLY A 74 13.64 15.82 -0.30
C GLY A 74 12.70 15.75 -1.49
N CYS A 75 13.03 15.02 -2.57
CA CYS A 75 12.09 14.75 -3.65
C CYS A 75 11.13 13.64 -3.23
N ASP A 76 9.83 13.89 -3.29
CA ASP A 76 8.79 12.91 -3.03
C ASP A 76 8.13 12.39 -4.31
N SER A 77 7.49 11.24 -4.20
CA SER A 77 6.67 10.64 -5.25
C SER A 77 5.57 9.80 -4.61
N THR A 78 4.34 10.05 -5.04
CA THR A 78 3.17 9.35 -4.54
C THR A 78 2.62 8.41 -5.59
N VAL A 79 2.34 7.18 -5.17
CA VAL A 79 1.67 6.17 -5.99
C VAL A 79 0.43 5.70 -5.26
N GLN A 80 -0.66 5.57 -5.99
CA GLN A 80 -1.94 5.11 -5.51
C GLN A 80 -2.35 3.86 -6.28
N ASP A 81 -2.95 2.92 -5.57
CA ASP A 81 -3.57 1.74 -6.15
C ASP A 81 -4.98 1.52 -5.61
N THR A 82 -5.80 0.85 -6.42
CA THR A 82 -7.18 0.52 -6.09
C THR A 82 -7.30 -0.99 -5.91
N VAL A 83 -7.77 -1.40 -4.74
CA VAL A 83 -7.93 -2.80 -4.36
C VAL A 83 -9.42 -3.13 -4.31
N LEU A 84 -9.83 -4.15 -5.05
CA LEU A 84 -11.22 -4.62 -5.01
C LEU A 84 -11.44 -5.56 -3.82
N ILE A 85 -12.32 -5.18 -2.90
CA ILE A 85 -12.71 -5.99 -1.74
C ILE A 85 -13.94 -6.80 -2.12
N VAL A 86 -13.78 -8.12 -2.23
CA VAL A 86 -14.86 -9.07 -2.55
C VAL A 86 -15.37 -9.76 -1.30
N TYR A 87 -16.66 -10.10 -1.28
CA TYR A 87 -17.26 -10.87 -0.18
C TYR A 87 -16.58 -12.25 -0.06
N THR A 88 -16.41 -12.72 1.17
CA THR A 88 -16.04 -14.13 1.39
C THR A 88 -17.30 -14.98 1.23
N PRO A 89 -17.36 -15.92 0.26
CA PRO A 89 -18.47 -16.84 0.19
C PRO A 89 -18.44 -17.72 1.45
N THR A 90 -19.52 -17.70 2.22
CA THR A 90 -19.69 -18.65 3.32
C THR A 90 -19.83 -20.06 2.74
N PRO A 91 -19.08 -21.06 3.22
CA PRO A 91 -19.30 -22.45 2.83
C PRO A 91 -20.76 -22.85 3.11
N VAL A 92 -21.43 -23.41 2.12
CA VAL A 92 -22.78 -24.02 2.25
C VAL A 92 -22.69 -25.45 2.73
#